data_AF-K7ACL5-F1
#
_entry.id   AF-K7ACL5-F1
#
_cell.length_a   1.000
_cell.length_b   1.000
_cell.length_c   1.000
_cell.angle_alpha   90.00
_cell.angle_beta   90.00
_cell.angle_gamma   90.00
#
_symmetry.space_group_name_H-M   'P 1'
#
loop_
_entity.id
_entity.type
_entity.pdbx_description
1 polymer ?
#
loop_
_entity_poly.entity_id
_entity_poly.type
_entity_poly.pdbx_seq_one_letter_code
_entity_poly.pdbx_strand_id
1 'polypeptide(L)'
;MPYKVNFFARPVNSNHKLAWESILIEFSLGVICTVMAVYGWDTGIGLMAYPAALLAALCFGVVAYSLFGFFREKMRAKKQQK
;
A
#
# COMPACT_ATOMS: atom_id res chain seq x y z
N MET A 1 -43.53 11.99 -18.73
CA MET A 1 -42.29 11.32 -19.16
C MET A 1 -41.68 10.67 -17.93
N PRO A 2 -41.63 9.33 -17.83
CA PRO A 2 -41.10 8.68 -16.64
C PRO A 2 -39.58 8.92 -16.57
N TYR A 3 -39.15 9.60 -15.52
CA TYR A 3 -37.74 9.83 -15.23
C TYR A 3 -37.07 8.47 -15.03
N LYS A 4 -36.24 8.08 -16.00
CA LYS A 4 -35.46 6.85 -15.96
C LYS A 4 -34.36 7.02 -14.91
N VAL A 5 -34.70 6.75 -13.65
CA VAL A 5 -33.72 6.68 -12.55
C VAL A 5 -32.81 5.50 -12.83
N ASN A 6 -31.56 5.78 -13.22
CA ASN A 6 -30.53 4.75 -13.35
C ASN A 6 -30.14 4.30 -11.93
N PHE A 7 -30.95 3.41 -11.35
CA PHE A 7 -30.72 2.74 -10.07
C PHE A 7 -29.79 1.52 -10.24
N PHE A 8 -28.81 1.64 -11.12
CA PHE A 8 -27.63 0.80 -11.07
C PHE A 8 -26.55 1.74 -10.58
N ALA A 9 -26.16 1.57 -9.31
CA ALA A 9 -24.87 2.06 -8.87
C ALA A 9 -23.85 1.45 -9.81
N ARG A 10 -23.49 2.17 -10.88
CA ARG A 10 -22.25 1.89 -11.60
C ARG A 10 -21.20 1.84 -10.50
N PRO A 11 -20.41 0.76 -10.37
CA PRO A 11 -19.28 0.79 -9.47
C PRO A 11 -18.46 1.98 -9.94
N VAL A 12 -18.54 3.08 -9.19
CA VAL A 12 -17.58 4.16 -9.35
C VAL A 12 -16.25 3.46 -9.15
N ASN A 13 -15.29 3.66 -10.05
CA ASN A 13 -14.00 2.96 -10.04
C ASN A 13 -13.19 3.37 -8.78
N SER A 14 -13.65 2.97 -7.59
CA SER A 14 -13.10 3.25 -6.28
C SER A 14 -11.94 2.32 -5.95
N ASN A 15 -11.74 1.25 -6.74
CA ASN A 15 -10.63 0.32 -6.52
C ASN A 15 -9.27 1.00 -6.54
N HIS A 16 -9.04 1.99 -7.41
CA HIS A 16 -7.77 2.71 -7.46
C HIS A 16 -7.58 3.68 -6.29
N LYS A 17 -8.64 4.35 -5.82
CA LYS A 17 -8.53 5.25 -4.66
C LYS A 17 -8.27 4.47 -3.38
N LEU A 18 -8.98 3.35 -3.17
CA LEU A 18 -8.76 2.44 -2.04
C LEU A 18 -7.36 1.81 -2.04
N ALA A 19 -6.83 1.40 -3.20
CA ALA A 19 -5.48 0.84 -3.29
C ALA A 19 -4.39 1.86 -2.92
N TRP A 20 -4.56 3.13 -3.31
CA TRP A 20 -3.60 4.19 -2.97
C TRP A 20 -3.61 4.54 -1.48
N GLU A 21 -4.80 4.58 -0.86
CA GLU A 21 -4.93 4.84 0.58
C GLU A 21 -4.33 3.66 1.38
N SER A 22 -4.52 2.42 0.92
CA SER A 22 -3.90 1.23 1.53
C SER A 22 -2.38 1.28 1.47
N ILE A 23 -1.79 1.66 0.33
CA ILE A 23 -0.34 1.83 0.17
C ILE A 23 0.21 2.88 1.13
N LEU A 24 -0.49 4.01 1.30
CA LEU A 24 -0.06 5.07 2.20
C LEU A 24 -0.08 4.62 3.67
N ILE A 25 -1.09 3.83 4.06
CA ILE A 25 -1.19 3.28 5.41
C ILE A 25 -0.06 2.28 5.66
N GLU A 26 0.17 1.32 4.75
CA GLU A 26 1.26 0.35 4.88
C GLU A 26 2.64 1.01 4.92
N PHE A 27 2.85 2.05 4.10
CA PHE A 27 4.09 2.82 4.12
C PHE A 27 4.30 3.53 5.47
N SER A 28 3.26 4.19 6.00
CA SER A 28 3.36 4.87 7.30
C SER A 28 3.62 3.89 8.46
N LEU A 29 2.97 2.72 8.45
CA LEU A 29 3.18 1.67 9.44
C LEU A 29 4.61 1.10 9.36
N GLY A 30 5.13 0.90 8.14
CA GLY A 30 6.50 0.47 7.89
C GLY A 30 7.53 1.45 8.45
N VAL A 31 7.35 2.76 8.24
CA VAL A 31 8.24 3.80 8.79
C VAL A 31 8.23 3.77 10.31
N ILE A 32 7.05 3.69 10.95
CA ILE A 32 6.93 3.64 12.41
C ILE A 32 7.61 2.37 12.98
N CYS A 33 7.38 1.21 12.38
CA CYS A 33 8.05 -0.04 12.79
C CYS A 33 9.56 0.03 12.63
N THR A 34 10.06 0.70 11.59
CA THR A 34 11.50 0.86 11.37
C THR A 34 12.12 1.73 12.45
N VAL A 35 11.51 2.86 12.78
CA VAL A 35 11.98 3.74 13.85
C VAL A 35 11.96 3.01 15.20
N MET A 36 10.88 2.27 15.49
CA MET A 36 10.80 1.47 16.72
C MET A 36 11.82 0.33 16.77
N ALA A 37 12.14 -0.30 15.64
CA ALA A 37 13.17 -1.32 15.56
C ALA A 37 14.57 -0.75 15.86
N VAL A 38 14.91 0.43 15.29
CA VAL A 38 16.18 1.12 15.56
C VAL A 38 16.25 1.55 17.02
N TYR A 39 15.20 2.19 17.52
CA TYR A 39 15.14 2.66 18.91
C TYR A 39 15.17 1.51 19.93
N GLY A 40 14.52 0.39 19.61
CA GLY A 40 14.55 -0.84 20.41
C GLY A 40 15.93 -1.49 20.47
N TRP A 41 16.75 -1.30 19.43
CA TRP A 41 18.14 -1.75 19.41
C TRP A 41 19.04 -0.90 20.31
N ASP A 42 18.85 0.43 20.29
CA ASP A 42 19.59 1.37 21.14
C ASP A 42 19.23 1.25 22.63
N THR A 43 17.96 0.96 22.95
CA THR A 43 17.49 0.82 24.33
C THR A 43 17.75 -0.56 24.95
N GLY A 44 18.32 -1.51 24.19
CA GLY A 44 18.64 -2.85 24.67
C GLY A 44 17.42 -3.77 24.84
N ILE A 45 16.23 -3.37 24.36
CA ILE A 45 15.00 -4.16 24.37
C ILE A 45 14.96 -5.03 23.10
N GLY A 46 15.94 -5.91 22.95
CA GLY A 46 16.10 -6.75 21.76
C GLY A 46 14.89 -7.65 21.46
N LEU A 47 14.15 -8.07 22.50
CA LEU A 47 12.92 -8.86 22.34
C LEU A 47 11.79 -8.11 21.61
N MET A 48 11.74 -6.77 21.70
CA MET A 48 10.78 -5.95 20.97
C MET A 48 11.31 -5.50 19.60
N ALA A 49 12.64 -5.33 19.47
CA ALA A 49 13.26 -4.91 18.23
C ALA A 49 13.14 -5.98 17.12
N TYR A 50 13.27 -7.26 17.47
CA TYR A 50 13.19 -8.35 16.50
C TYR A 50 11.83 -8.46 15.76
N PRO A 51 10.67 -8.51 16.46
CA PRO A 51 9.38 -8.53 15.78
C PRO A 51 9.09 -7.22 15.02
N ALA A 52 9.53 -6.07 15.55
CA ALA A 52 9.38 -4.78 14.87
C ALA A 52 10.18 -4.71 13.56
N ALA A 53 11.40 -5.24 13.54
CA ALA A 53 12.24 -5.32 12.35
C ALA A 53 11.63 -6.26 11.29
N LEU A 54 11.08 -7.40 11.72
CA LEU A 54 10.42 -8.35 10.83
C LEU A 54 9.16 -7.75 10.20
N LEU A 55 8.34 -7.05 10.99
CA LEU A 55 7.18 -6.31 10.49
C LEU A 55 7.56 -5.20 9.51
N ALA A 56 8.62 -4.44 9.81
CA ALA A 56 9.13 -3.43 8.90
C ALA A 56 9.54 -4.03 7.55
N ALA A 57 10.27 -5.15 7.56
CA ALA A 57 10.68 -5.85 6.34
C ALA A 57 9.49 -6.33 5.50
N LEU A 58 8.46 -6.90 6.14
CA LEU A 58 7.23 -7.32 5.46
C LEU A 58 6.48 -6.14 4.86
N CYS A 59 6.32 -5.03 5.61
CA CYS A 59 5.67 -3.82 5.11
C CYS A 59 6.40 -3.24 3.89
N PHE A 60 7.74 -3.17 3.92
CA PHE A 60 8.52 -2.74 2.75
C PHE A 60 8.37 -3.68 1.55
N GLY A 61 8.29 -4.99 1.79
CA GLY A 61 8.05 -5.96 0.73
C GLY A 61 6.71 -5.76 0.02
N VAL A 62 5.64 -5.53 0.79
CA VAL A 62 4.30 -5.28 0.23
C VAL A 62 4.25 -3.95 -0.51
N VAL A 63 4.81 -2.88 0.05
CA VAL A 63 4.91 -1.57 -0.63
C VAL A 63 5.68 -1.70 -1.94
N ALA A 64 6.83 -2.39 -1.95
CA ALA A 64 7.63 -2.62 -3.15
C ALA A 64 6.85 -3.41 -4.21
N TYR A 65 6.14 -4.48 -3.82
CA TYR A 65 5.32 -5.27 -4.72
C TYR A 65 4.20 -4.44 -5.37
N SER A 66 3.50 -3.64 -4.56
CA SER A 66 2.43 -2.75 -5.01
C SER A 66 2.96 -1.66 -5.96
N LEU A 67 4.12 -1.07 -5.66
CA LEU A 67 4.78 -0.10 -6.54
C LEU A 67 5.18 -0.73 -7.87
N PHE A 68 5.70 -1.96 -7.84
CA PHE A 68 6.11 -2.70 -9.02
C PHE A 68 4.91 -3.08 -9.90
N GLY A 69 3.79 -3.47 -9.30
CA GLY A 69 2.52 -3.70 -9.98
C GLY A 69 2.07 -2.45 -10.75
N PHE A 70 2.09 -1.29 -10.09
CA PHE A 70 1.69 -0.02 -10.68
C PHE A 70 2.60 0.41 -11.84
N PHE A 71 3.92 0.25 -11.69
CA PHE A 71 4.87 0.50 -12.77
C PHE A 71 4.65 -0.44 -13.96
N ARG A 72 4.40 -1.73 -13.70
CA ARG A 72 4.16 -2.73 -14.75
C ARG A 72 2.86 -2.47 -15.50
N GLU A 73 1.82 -2.01 -14.82
CA GLU A 73 0.57 -1.57 -15.43
C GLU A 73 0.76 -0.31 -16.28
N LYS A 74 1.48 0.69 -15.79
CA LYS A 74 1.84 1.88 -16.60
C LYS A 74 2.61 1.50 -17.87
N MET A 75 3.52 0.54 -17.78
CA MET A 75 4.29 0.04 -18.92
C MET A 75 3.40 -0.70 -19.94
N ARG A 76 2.39 -1.47 -19.49
CA ARG A 76 1.40 -2.10 -20.38
C ARG A 76 0.46 -1.08 -21.03
N ALA A 77 -0.01 -0.08 -20.28
CA ALA A 77 -0.88 0.97 -20.82
C ALA A 77 -0.20 1.77 -21.94
N LYS A 78 1.11 2.04 -21.82
CA LYS A 78 1.90 2.65 -22.92
C LYS A 78 2.01 1.77 -24.16
N LYS A 79 1.93 0.44 -24.02
CA LYS A 79 2.09 -0.51 -25.12
C LYS A 79 0.79 -0.73 -25.91
N GLN A 80 -0.37 -0.46 -25.33
CA GLN A 80 -1.69 -0.53 -26.00
C GLN A 80 -2.08 0.75 -26.77
N GLN A 81 -1.34 1.85 -26.56
CA GLN A 81 -1.51 3.13 -27.26
C GLN A 81 -0.67 3.25 -28.54
N LYS A 82 0.00 2.17 -28.96
CA LYS A 82 0.82 2.11 -30.17
C LYS A 82 0.31 0.99 -31.07
#